data_AF-A0A349E6H7-F1
#
_entry.id   AF-A0A349E6H7-F1
#
_cell.length_a   1.000
_cell.length_b   1.000
_cell.length_c   1.000
_cell.angle_alpha   90.00
_cell.angle_beta   90.00
_cell.angle_gamma   90.00
#
_symmetry.space_group_name_H-M   'P 1'
#
loop_
_entity.id
_entity.type
_entity.pdbx_description
1 polymer ?
#
loop_
_entity_poly.entity_id
_entity_poly.type
_entity_poly.pdbx_seq_one_letter_code
_entity_poly.pdbx_strand_id
1 'polypeptide(L)'
;MSQSRFEKAAPLARELKTWNHNDVAQVVKESLGSQSQSAGALGAADSRKGMALEAESQARIDYEFDNPMECFHTHVAVGLNPPLEVMICMERCIRDYFLAGGKISLDKAFFGKEHVATKSYAKLNYDKSLHSEYAFFDATKNSSKRKSLEGKAEEFLSKRLGDHSTDIATFLKGYSRWKSNKNS
;
A
#
# COMPACT_ATOMS: atom_id res chain seq x y z
N MET A 1 13.74 5.09 -28.98
CA MET A 1 13.19 5.90 -27.86
C MET A 1 12.95 4.96 -26.68
N SER A 2 13.36 5.33 -25.47
CA SER A 2 13.06 4.51 -24.28
C SER A 2 11.55 4.51 -24.06
N GLN A 3 10.92 3.34 -24.11
CA GLN A 3 9.49 3.21 -23.87
C GLN A 3 9.14 3.75 -22.49
N SER A 4 8.06 4.52 -22.40
CA SER A 4 7.61 5.07 -21.11
C SER A 4 7.23 3.93 -20.15
N ARG A 5 7.32 4.17 -18.83
CA ARG A 5 6.89 3.21 -17.79
C ARG A 5 5.47 2.67 -18.02
N PHE A 6 4.62 3.48 -18.65
CA PHE A 6 3.25 3.12 -18.99
C PHE A 6 3.17 2.23 -20.22
N GLU A 7 3.97 2.50 -21.25
CA GLU A 7 4.03 1.66 -22.46
C GLU A 7 4.49 0.24 -22.15
N LYS A 8 5.44 0.09 -21.21
CA LYS A 8 5.93 -1.23 -20.79
C LYS A 8 4.91 -2.03 -19.99
N ALA A 9 4.18 -1.38 -19.09
CA ALA A 9 3.22 -2.04 -18.20
C ALA A 9 1.83 -2.25 -18.85
N ALA A 10 1.46 -1.44 -19.84
CA ALA A 10 0.13 -1.47 -20.45
C ALA A 10 -0.27 -2.82 -21.10
N PRO A 11 0.61 -3.58 -21.80
CA PRO A 11 0.25 -4.87 -22.36
C PRO A 11 -0.23 -5.85 -21.27
N LEU A 12 0.53 -5.94 -20.18
CA LEU A 12 0.20 -6.81 -19.06
C LEU A 12 -1.07 -6.36 -18.33
N ALA A 13 -1.24 -5.05 -18.11
CA ALA A 13 -2.45 -4.51 -17.51
C ALA A 13 -3.71 -4.80 -18.36
N ARG A 14 -3.60 -4.82 -19.69
CA ARG A 14 -4.71 -5.20 -20.59
C ARG A 14 -5.02 -6.68 -20.52
N GLU A 15 -4.00 -7.53 -20.49
CA GLU A 15 -4.15 -8.98 -20.34
C GLU A 15 -4.88 -9.34 -19.04
N LEU A 16 -4.44 -8.74 -17.93
CA LEU A 16 -5.02 -8.92 -16.60
C LEU A 16 -6.30 -8.10 -16.38
N LYS A 17 -6.64 -7.22 -17.32
CA LYS A 17 -7.79 -6.30 -17.29
C LYS A 17 -7.80 -5.34 -16.08
N THR A 18 -6.64 -5.11 -15.46
CA THR A 18 -6.50 -4.19 -14.33
C THR A 18 -5.05 -3.72 -14.18
N TRP A 19 -4.87 -2.50 -13.66
CA TRP A 19 -3.57 -2.01 -13.20
C TRP A 19 -3.25 -2.44 -11.76
N ASN A 20 -4.26 -2.91 -11.02
CA ASN A 20 -4.14 -3.36 -9.65
C ASN A 20 -3.68 -4.82 -9.58
N HIS A 21 -2.48 -5.09 -10.08
CA HIS A 21 -1.83 -6.39 -9.98
C HIS A 21 -0.35 -6.21 -9.64
N ASN A 22 0.21 -7.07 -8.80
CA ASN A 22 1.60 -6.96 -8.36
C ASN A 22 2.59 -7.02 -9.52
N ASP A 23 2.38 -7.93 -10.47
CA ASP A 23 3.24 -8.02 -11.66
C ASP A 23 3.24 -6.72 -12.49
N VAL A 24 2.09 -6.05 -12.60
CA VAL A 24 2.00 -4.74 -13.27
C VAL A 24 2.80 -3.69 -12.50
N ALA A 25 2.67 -3.66 -11.17
CA ALA A 25 3.43 -2.75 -10.32
C ALA A 25 4.95 -3.03 -10.40
N GLN A 26 5.35 -4.30 -10.50
CA GLN A 26 6.74 -4.69 -10.63
C GLN A 26 7.35 -4.18 -11.96
N VAL A 27 6.63 -4.29 -13.07
CA VAL A 27 7.07 -3.71 -14.37
C VAL A 27 7.20 -2.18 -14.29
N VAL A 28 6.28 -1.51 -13.58
CA VAL A 28 6.38 -0.06 -13.33
C VAL A 28 7.62 0.26 -12.50
N LYS A 29 7.89 -0.50 -11.43
CA LYS A 29 9.05 -0.33 -10.55
C LYS A 29 10.38 -0.47 -11.30
N GLU A 30 10.53 -1.51 -12.12
CA GLU A 30 11.73 -1.73 -12.93
C GLU A 30 11.96 -0.58 -13.93
N SER A 31 10.87 -0.07 -14.49
CA SER A 31 10.90 1.09 -15.39
C SER A 31 11.35 2.37 -14.67
N LEU A 32 10.90 2.59 -13.43
CA LEU A 32 11.33 3.71 -12.60
C LEU A 32 12.82 3.61 -12.21
N GLY A 33 13.30 2.41 -11.89
CA GLY A 33 14.71 2.15 -11.60
C GLY A 33 15.61 2.48 -12.79
N SER A 34 15.21 2.05 -13.99
CA SER A 34 15.94 2.31 -15.25
C SER A 34 15.98 3.82 -15.59
N GLN A 35 14.88 4.55 -15.36
CA GLN A 35 14.82 6.01 -15.56
C GLN A 35 15.75 6.75 -14.60
N SER A 36 15.79 6.33 -13.33
CA SER A 36 16.63 6.96 -12.31
C SER A 36 18.12 6.75 -12.57
N GLN A 37 18.52 5.56 -13.05
CA GLN A 37 19.89 5.26 -13.47
C GLN A 37 20.31 6.07 -14.70
N SER A 38 19.40 6.28 -15.66
CA SER A 38 19.67 7.10 -16.84
C SER A 38 19.79 8.60 -16.52
N ALA A 39 19.03 9.10 -15.54
CA ALA A 39 19.11 10.50 -15.10
C ALA A 39 20.37 10.79 -14.25
N GLY A 40 20.81 9.82 -13.45
CA GLY A 40 22.05 9.91 -12.67
C GLY A 40 23.33 10.01 -13.52
N ALA A 41 23.28 9.61 -14.79
CA ALA A 41 24.39 9.75 -15.73
C ALA A 41 24.50 11.16 -16.36
N LEU A 42 23.51 12.04 -16.16
CA LEU A 42 23.43 13.36 -16.82
C LEU A 42 23.34 14.57 -15.88
N GLY A 43 23.32 14.39 -14.56
CA GLY A 43 23.10 15.52 -13.64
C GLY A 43 23.58 15.27 -12.22
N ALA A 44 24.89 15.35 -11.99
CA ALA A 44 25.45 15.55 -10.66
C ALA A 44 25.56 17.05 -10.35
N ALA A 45 24.44 17.73 -10.08
CA ALA A 45 24.45 18.99 -9.34
C ALA A 45 23.04 19.36 -8.91
N ASP A 46 22.95 19.69 -7.62
CA ASP A 46 21.90 20.43 -6.95
C ASP A 46 20.65 19.73 -6.39
N SER A 47 20.38 20.10 -5.14
CA SER A 47 19.19 19.81 -4.33
C SER A 47 19.10 18.46 -3.59
N ARG A 48 20.20 17.99 -2.96
CA ARG A 48 20.14 16.95 -1.91
C ARG A 48 19.96 17.48 -0.48
N LYS A 49 19.92 18.80 -0.26
CA LYS A 49 19.91 19.39 1.10
C LYS A 49 18.52 19.63 1.70
N GLY A 50 17.43 19.48 0.95
CA GLY A 50 16.06 19.73 1.45
C GLY A 50 15.30 18.52 2.00
N MET A 51 15.68 17.28 1.61
CA MET A 51 14.95 16.05 1.99
C MET A 51 15.77 15.12 2.90
N ALA A 52 16.83 15.62 3.54
CA ALA A 52 17.73 14.80 4.35
C ALA A 52 17.37 14.77 5.85
N LEU A 53 16.32 15.47 6.28
CA LEU A 53 15.94 15.58 7.71
C LEU A 53 14.75 14.70 8.14
N GLU A 54 14.04 14.07 7.20
CA GLU A 54 12.93 13.13 7.48
C GLU A 54 13.31 11.66 7.17
N ALA A 55 14.58 11.42 6.84
CA ALA A 55 15.12 10.09 6.53
C ALA A 55 15.52 9.30 7.80
N GLU A 56 15.12 9.75 8.99
CA GLU A 56 15.28 9.00 10.22
C GLU A 56 14.15 7.97 10.34
N SER A 57 14.39 6.78 9.78
CA SER A 57 13.59 5.57 9.96
C SER A 57 12.12 5.67 9.53
N GLN A 58 11.87 5.93 8.24
CA GLN A 58 10.55 5.63 7.69
C GLN A 58 10.23 4.15 7.96
N ALA A 59 9.20 3.92 8.78
CA ALA A 59 8.72 2.59 9.08
C ALA A 59 8.47 1.87 7.75
N ARG A 60 9.05 0.68 7.59
CA ARG A 60 8.88 -0.14 6.40
C ARG A 60 7.88 -1.25 6.72
N ILE A 61 6.95 -1.45 5.81
CA ILE A 61 6.03 -2.57 5.89
C ILE A 61 6.69 -3.76 5.17
N ASP A 62 7.18 -4.73 5.93
CA ASP A 62 7.80 -5.95 5.39
C ASP A 62 6.73 -7.03 5.10
N TYR A 63 5.68 -6.63 4.36
CA TYR A 63 4.55 -7.49 4.00
C TYR A 63 4.38 -7.57 2.48
N GLU A 64 4.14 -8.79 1.99
CA GLU A 64 3.71 -9.01 0.61
C GLU A 64 2.20 -8.81 0.52
N PHE A 65 1.77 -7.82 -0.25
CA PHE A 65 0.37 -7.49 -0.45
C PHE A 65 -0.19 -8.27 -1.62
N ASP A 66 -1.48 -8.61 -1.62
CA ASP A 66 -2.09 -9.34 -2.73
C ASP A 66 -2.17 -8.48 -4.01
N ASN A 67 -2.25 -7.15 -3.85
CA ASN A 67 -2.36 -6.20 -4.95
C ASN A 67 -1.99 -4.76 -4.54
N PRO A 68 -1.73 -3.85 -5.51
CA PRO A 68 -1.47 -2.43 -5.26
C PRO A 68 -2.50 -1.70 -4.40
N MET A 69 -3.79 -2.02 -4.48
CA MET A 69 -4.83 -1.36 -3.67
C MET A 69 -4.63 -1.68 -2.20
N GLU A 70 -4.38 -2.95 -1.85
CA GLU A 70 -4.12 -3.34 -0.46
C GLU A 70 -2.87 -2.68 0.09
N CYS A 71 -1.82 -2.62 -0.74
CA CYS A 71 -0.60 -1.91 -0.40
C CYS A 71 -0.86 -0.42 -0.17
N PHE A 72 -1.54 0.25 -1.10
CA PHE A 72 -1.91 1.65 -1.02
C PHE A 72 -2.72 1.96 0.23
N HIS A 73 -3.81 1.21 0.44
CA HIS A 73 -4.70 1.39 1.57
C HIS A 73 -3.96 1.21 2.88
N THR A 74 -3.16 0.14 3.01
CA THR A 74 -2.39 -0.10 4.22
C THR A 74 -1.43 1.04 4.49
N HIS A 75 -0.58 1.42 3.53
CA HIS A 75 0.38 2.52 3.71
C HIS A 75 -0.31 3.82 4.15
N VAL A 76 -1.39 4.21 3.47
CA VAL A 76 -2.14 5.44 3.81
C VAL A 76 -2.79 5.34 5.19
N ALA A 77 -3.43 4.21 5.52
CA ALA A 77 -4.05 3.99 6.82
C ALA A 77 -3.04 4.09 7.98
N VAL A 78 -1.77 3.79 7.70
CA VAL A 78 -0.69 3.85 8.68
C VAL A 78 0.09 5.17 8.69
N GLY A 79 -0.34 6.15 7.90
CA GLY A 79 0.33 7.44 7.75
C GLY A 79 1.70 7.34 7.05
N LEU A 80 1.92 6.31 6.25
CA LEU A 80 3.10 6.12 5.42
C LEU A 80 2.81 6.44 3.96
N ASN A 81 3.84 6.84 3.22
CA ASN A 81 3.75 6.99 1.78
C ASN A 81 3.79 5.61 1.11
N PRO A 82 2.80 5.25 0.26
CA PRO A 82 2.89 4.03 -0.55
C PRO A 82 4.08 4.09 -1.52
N PRO A 83 4.60 2.94 -1.97
CA PRO A 83 5.60 2.89 -3.03
C PRO A 83 5.13 3.63 -4.30
N LEU A 84 6.05 4.25 -5.03
CA LEU A 84 5.71 5.08 -6.19
C LEU A 84 5.02 4.27 -7.30
N GLU A 85 5.46 3.04 -7.52
CA GLU A 85 4.84 2.10 -8.45
C GLU A 85 3.38 1.79 -8.08
N VAL A 86 3.09 1.68 -6.78
CA VAL A 86 1.74 1.45 -6.26
C VAL A 86 0.88 2.68 -6.49
N MET A 87 1.38 3.87 -6.14
CA MET A 87 0.67 5.13 -6.41
C MET A 87 0.34 5.30 -7.89
N ILE A 88 1.27 4.94 -8.78
CA ILE A 88 1.08 5.00 -10.23
C ILE A 88 -0.03 4.02 -10.67
N CYS A 89 0.00 2.77 -10.22
CA CYS A 89 -1.05 1.80 -10.55
C CYS A 89 -2.43 2.27 -10.05
N MET A 90 -2.50 2.87 -8.87
CA MET A 90 -3.75 3.41 -8.32
C MET A 90 -4.27 4.61 -9.11
N GLU A 91 -3.40 5.55 -9.50
CA GLU A 91 -3.77 6.65 -10.41
C GLU A 91 -4.31 6.09 -11.73
N ARG A 92 -3.70 5.03 -12.26
CA ARG A 92 -4.13 4.40 -13.51
C ARG A 92 -5.54 3.82 -13.40
N CYS A 93 -5.84 3.09 -12.33
CA CYS A 93 -7.20 2.60 -12.04
C CYS A 93 -8.22 3.74 -11.91
N ILE A 94 -7.89 4.79 -11.15
CA ILE A 94 -8.78 5.95 -10.92
C ILE A 94 -9.05 6.68 -12.23
N ARG A 95 -8.01 6.94 -13.04
CA ARG A 95 -8.17 7.61 -14.33
C ARG A 95 -9.01 6.78 -15.29
N ASP A 96 -8.79 5.47 -15.36
CA ASP A 96 -9.56 4.59 -16.24
C ASP A 96 -11.05 4.57 -15.84
N TYR A 97 -11.36 4.63 -14.54
CA TYR A 97 -12.72 4.83 -14.03
C TYR A 97 -13.33 6.16 -14.49
N PHE A 98 -12.61 7.28 -14.34
CA PHE A 98 -13.12 8.59 -14.76
C PHE A 98 -13.32 8.69 -16.28
N LEU A 99 -12.37 8.18 -17.07
CA LEU A 99 -12.46 8.17 -18.54
C LEU A 99 -13.63 7.32 -19.05
N ALA A 100 -14.03 6.30 -18.29
CA ALA A 100 -15.19 5.50 -18.64
C ALA A 100 -16.53 6.24 -18.48
N GLY A 101 -16.58 7.38 -17.77
CA GLY A 101 -17.76 8.22 -17.67
C GLY A 101 -19.01 7.49 -17.14
N GLY A 102 -18.83 6.63 -16.13
CA GLY A 102 -19.91 5.84 -15.52
C GLY A 102 -20.25 4.53 -16.22
N LYS A 103 -19.54 4.15 -17.29
CA LYS A 103 -19.78 2.89 -18.03
C LYS A 103 -19.22 1.64 -17.36
N ILE A 104 -18.35 1.80 -16.36
CA ILE A 104 -17.76 0.68 -15.62
C ILE A 104 -17.93 0.90 -14.12
N SER A 105 -18.01 -0.20 -13.36
CA SER A 105 -18.02 -0.16 -11.90
C SER A 105 -16.62 0.09 -11.32
N LEU A 106 -16.56 0.41 -10.03
CA LEU A 106 -15.29 0.42 -9.30
C LEU A 106 -14.62 -0.96 -9.28
N ASP A 107 -15.39 -2.04 -9.10
CA ASP A 107 -14.87 -3.41 -9.17
C ASP A 107 -14.16 -3.67 -10.50
N LYS A 108 -14.73 -3.16 -11.59
CA LYS A 108 -14.17 -3.31 -12.93
C LYS A 108 -12.88 -2.50 -13.10
N ALA A 109 -12.88 -1.24 -12.64
CA ALA A 109 -11.73 -0.36 -12.77
C ALA A 109 -10.53 -0.80 -11.90
N PHE A 110 -10.80 -1.29 -10.69
CA PHE A 110 -9.77 -1.64 -9.71
C PHE A 110 -9.42 -3.12 -9.69
N PHE A 111 -10.26 -4.03 -10.19
CA PHE A 111 -9.98 -5.47 -10.10
C PHE A 111 -10.23 -6.22 -11.42
N GLY A 112 -10.59 -5.50 -12.49
CA GLY A 112 -10.83 -6.10 -13.82
C GLY A 112 -12.09 -6.96 -13.90
N LYS A 113 -12.87 -7.02 -12.83
CA LYS A 113 -14.05 -7.90 -12.67
C LYS A 113 -15.32 -7.08 -12.65
N GLU A 114 -16.36 -7.55 -13.35
CA GLU A 114 -17.67 -6.91 -13.24
C GLU A 114 -18.19 -6.99 -11.80
N HIS A 115 -18.90 -5.94 -11.38
CA HIS A 115 -19.46 -5.93 -10.04
C HIS A 115 -20.59 -6.95 -9.94
N VAL A 116 -20.49 -7.84 -8.95
CA VAL A 116 -21.54 -8.81 -8.60
C VAL A 116 -21.68 -8.77 -7.09
N ALA A 117 -22.85 -8.42 -6.56
CA ALA A 117 -23.03 -8.20 -5.12
C ALA A 117 -22.49 -9.35 -4.25
N THR A 118 -22.72 -10.60 -4.65
CA THR A 118 -22.30 -11.80 -3.92
C THR A 118 -20.82 -12.18 -4.08
N LYS A 119 -20.13 -11.62 -5.07
CA LYS A 119 -18.72 -11.94 -5.41
C LYS A 119 -17.83 -10.70 -5.55
N SER A 120 -18.34 -9.53 -5.17
CA SER A 120 -17.61 -8.26 -5.25
C SER A 120 -16.37 -8.34 -4.39
N TYR A 121 -15.32 -7.63 -4.78
CA TYR A 121 -14.09 -7.59 -3.99
C TYR A 121 -14.38 -7.09 -2.58
N ALA A 122 -15.25 -6.09 -2.44
CA ALA A 122 -15.71 -5.59 -1.13
C ALA A 122 -16.37 -6.69 -0.30
N LYS A 123 -17.28 -7.50 -0.87
CA LYS A 123 -17.96 -8.58 -0.13
C LYS A 123 -17.02 -9.72 0.27
N LEU A 124 -16.03 -10.05 -0.57
CA LEU A 124 -15.09 -11.14 -0.30
C LEU A 124 -13.98 -10.74 0.69
N ASN A 125 -13.77 -9.44 0.91
CA ASN A 125 -12.69 -8.94 1.77
C ASN A 125 -13.20 -8.02 2.90
N TYR A 126 -14.51 -8.03 3.18
CA TYR A 126 -15.13 -7.18 4.21
C TYR A 126 -14.59 -7.46 5.62
N ASP A 127 -14.19 -8.71 5.89
CA ASP A 127 -13.65 -9.16 7.18
C ASP A 127 -12.11 -9.28 7.19
N LYS A 128 -11.48 -9.26 6.01
CA LYS A 128 -10.01 -9.37 5.86
C LYS A 128 -9.24 -8.20 6.43
N SER A 129 -9.92 -7.19 6.96
CA SER A 129 -9.32 -6.22 7.87
C SER A 129 -8.08 -5.54 7.27
N LEU A 130 -8.18 -5.06 6.02
CA LEU A 130 -7.27 -4.02 5.53
C LEU A 130 -7.32 -2.76 6.42
N HIS A 131 -8.35 -2.66 7.26
CA HIS A 131 -8.58 -1.67 8.31
C HIS A 131 -8.15 -2.14 9.71
N SER A 132 -7.43 -3.26 9.82
CA SER A 132 -7.04 -3.77 11.12
C SER A 132 -6.00 -2.84 11.72
N GLU A 133 -6.38 -2.11 12.76
CA GLU A 133 -5.44 -1.53 13.73
C GLU A 133 -4.34 -2.53 14.13
N TYR A 134 -4.63 -3.84 14.10
CA TYR A 134 -3.66 -4.90 14.34
C TYR A 134 -2.66 -5.09 13.20
N ALA A 135 -3.06 -4.92 11.93
CA ALA A 135 -2.14 -4.96 10.79
C ALA A 135 -1.20 -3.75 10.82
N PHE A 136 -1.74 -2.58 11.13
CA PHE A 136 -0.94 -1.37 11.32
C PHE A 136 0.02 -1.52 12.50
N PHE A 137 -0.46 -2.01 13.64
CA PHE A 137 0.37 -2.30 14.78
C PHE A 137 1.47 -3.32 14.43
N ASP A 138 1.14 -4.39 13.72
CA ASP A 138 2.12 -5.41 13.32
C ASP A 138 3.26 -4.84 12.49
N ALA A 139 2.92 -3.98 11.52
CA ALA A 139 3.86 -3.34 10.61
C ALA A 139 4.74 -2.30 11.30
N THR A 140 4.25 -1.62 12.34
CA THR A 140 4.94 -0.45 12.92
C THR A 140 5.47 -0.63 14.33
N LYS A 141 5.09 -1.70 15.04
CA LYS A 141 5.58 -2.00 16.41
C LYS A 141 7.10 -2.07 16.51
N ASN A 142 7.81 -2.38 15.42
CA ASN A 142 9.27 -2.47 15.41
C ASN A 142 9.96 -1.09 15.26
N SER A 143 9.22 -0.06 14.84
CA SER A 143 9.70 1.32 14.79
C SER A 143 9.56 2.06 16.13
N SER A 144 8.84 1.47 17.09
CA SER A 144 8.71 2.04 18.43
C SER A 144 10.02 1.90 19.21
N LYS A 145 10.36 2.94 19.98
CA LYS A 145 11.52 2.93 20.90
C LYS A 145 11.25 2.10 22.16
N ARG A 146 10.01 1.66 22.39
CA ARG A 146 9.62 0.85 23.54
C ARG A 146 10.08 -0.59 23.34
N LYS A 147 10.57 -1.22 24.41
CA LYS A 147 11.07 -2.60 24.37
C LYS A 147 9.96 -3.65 24.50
N SER A 148 9.01 -3.43 25.40
CA SER A 148 7.90 -4.35 25.66
C SER A 148 6.80 -4.23 24.60
N LEU A 149 6.08 -5.33 24.35
CA LEU A 149 4.98 -5.34 23.39
C LEU A 149 3.83 -4.43 23.86
N GLU A 150 3.58 -4.40 25.16
CA GLU A 150 2.63 -3.53 25.84
C GLU A 150 2.98 -2.06 25.65
N GLY A 151 4.25 -1.70 25.84
CA GLY A 151 4.71 -0.32 25.63
C GLY A 151 4.63 0.09 24.16
N LYS A 152 4.88 -0.85 23.23
CA LYS A 152 4.69 -0.63 21.79
C LYS A 152 3.22 -0.40 21.45
N ALA A 153 2.31 -1.18 22.03
CA ALA A 153 0.87 -1.05 21.84
C ALA A 153 0.33 0.26 22.42
N GLU A 154 0.77 0.65 23.61
CA GLU A 154 0.44 1.93 24.23
C GLU A 154 0.89 3.12 23.36
N GLU A 155 2.15 3.09 22.89
CA GLU A 155 2.66 4.12 21.99
C GLU A 155 1.89 4.16 20.67
N PHE A 156 1.53 3.00 20.13
CA PHE A 156 0.74 2.87 18.92
C PHE A 156 -0.66 3.48 19.08
N LEU A 157 -1.42 3.03 20.08
CA LEU A 157 -2.78 3.53 20.36
C LEU A 157 -2.77 5.05 20.58
N SER A 158 -1.89 5.53 21.46
CA SER A 158 -1.85 6.95 21.84
C SER A 158 -1.32 7.87 20.75
N LYS A 159 -0.19 7.54 20.10
CA LYS A 159 0.48 8.45 19.15
C LYS A 159 0.05 8.27 17.70
N ARG A 160 -0.35 7.05 17.30
CA ARG A 160 -0.71 6.75 15.91
C ARG A 160 -2.22 6.77 15.70
N LEU A 161 -3.00 6.29 16.65
CA LEU A 161 -4.47 6.28 16.54
C LEU A 161 -5.16 7.39 17.34
N GLY A 162 -4.44 8.09 18.24
CA GLY A 162 -5.03 9.09 19.13
C GLY A 162 -6.00 8.49 20.15
N ASP A 163 -5.91 7.17 20.37
CA ASP A 163 -6.76 6.43 21.30
C ASP A 163 -6.05 6.29 22.66
N HIS A 164 -6.64 6.93 23.66
CA HIS A 164 -6.18 6.88 25.05
C HIS A 164 -7.13 6.07 25.96
N SER A 165 -8.18 5.49 25.38
CA SER A 165 -9.28 4.84 26.11
C SER A 165 -9.21 3.32 26.06
N THR A 166 -8.64 2.76 24.99
CA THR A 166 -8.52 1.31 24.82
C THR A 166 -7.56 0.71 25.83
N ASP A 167 -8.03 -0.32 26.54
CA ASP A 167 -7.19 -1.14 27.40
C ASP A 167 -6.15 -1.93 26.59
N ILE A 168 -4.87 -1.79 26.96
CA ILE A 168 -3.73 -2.34 26.24
C ILE A 168 -3.82 -3.88 26.19
N ALA A 169 -4.24 -4.53 27.27
CA ALA A 169 -4.36 -5.99 27.32
C ALA A 169 -5.46 -6.50 26.36
N THR A 170 -6.58 -5.78 26.30
CA THR A 170 -7.68 -6.05 25.37
C THR A 170 -7.22 -5.90 23.92
N PHE A 171 -6.52 -4.82 23.59
CA PHE A 171 -5.94 -4.61 22.26
C PHE A 171 -4.99 -5.74 21.86
N LEU A 172 -4.04 -6.11 22.74
CA LEU A 172 -3.08 -7.17 22.46
C LEU A 172 -3.75 -8.53 22.28
N LYS A 173 -4.83 -8.81 22.99
CA LYS A 173 -5.62 -10.03 22.80
C LYS A 173 -6.28 -10.06 21.42
N GLY A 174 -6.80 -8.93 20.95
CA GLY A 174 -7.31 -8.76 19.58
C GLY A 174 -6.22 -8.99 18.54
N TYR A 175 -5.05 -8.36 18.75
CA TYR A 175 -3.87 -8.53 17.91
C TYR A 175 -3.41 -10.00 17.81
N SER A 176 -3.35 -10.73 18.93
CA SER A 176 -2.99 -12.16 18.92
C SER A 176 -3.96 -13.01 18.11
N ARG A 177 -5.28 -12.78 18.25
CA ARG A 177 -6.30 -13.51 17.48
C ARG A 177 -6.18 -13.23 15.99
N TRP A 178 -6.02 -11.96 15.63
CA TRP A 178 -5.81 -11.54 14.25
C TRP A 178 -4.57 -12.24 13.65
N LYS A 179 -3.46 -12.28 14.40
CA LYS A 179 -2.22 -12.92 13.95
C LYS A 179 -2.37 -14.44 13.76
N SER A 180 -3.12 -15.11 14.64
CA SER A 180 -3.41 -16.55 14.51
C SER A 180 -4.26 -16.87 13.28
N ASN A 181 -5.28 -16.05 12.99
CA ASN A 181 -6.13 -16.22 11.82
C ASN A 181 -5.40 -15.98 10.50
N LYS A 182 -4.38 -15.11 10.49
CA LYS A 182 -3.54 -14.84 9.31
C LYS A 182 -2.63 -16.02 8.93
N ASN A 183 -2.25 -16.83 9.90
CA ASN A 183 -1.33 -17.97 9.72
C ASN A 183 -2.06 -19.32 9.53
N SER A 184 -3.39 -19.32 9.43
CA SER A 184 -4.23 -20.50 9.15
C SER A 184 -4.66 -20.50 7.69
#